data_AF-A0A0F9PMN8-F1
#
_entry.id   AF-A0A0F9PMN8-F1
#
_cell.length_a   1.000
_cell.length_b   1.000
_cell.length_c   1.000
_cell.angle_alpha   90.00
_cell.angle_beta   90.00
_cell.angle_gamma   90.00
#
_symmetry.space_group_name_H-M   'P 1'
#
loop_
_entity.id
_entity.type
_entity.pdbx_description
1 polymer ?
#
loop_
_entity_poly.entity_id
_entity_poly.type
_entity_poly.pdbx_seq_one_letter_code
_entity_poly.pdbx_strand_id
1 'polypeptide(L)'
;MSKRFSTLDTTRLLFDHPKILFRLIERMDRNETRYIRESDLVAEVMEYTRNLGKPDRERVRLAVNTDNLFRTGLVIDIMKDEGERRLVFQDSLINLMRACNASLYQELTDARLRGHLVTLRDVRNRLETSSFSEADSDYTELRDDLNERVSQLIGLLRQNVLRMQTISAQLAEMSGDASRVPDKYLAFRQNLFEQIVTLY
;
A
#
# COMPACT_ATOMS: atom_id res chain seq x y z
N MET A 1 14.16 -30.83 7.57
CA MET A 1 13.05 -30.05 8.16
C MET A 1 12.95 -28.71 7.43
N SER A 2 11.83 -28.39 6.79
CA SER A 2 11.67 -27.11 6.08
C SER A 2 11.59 -25.96 7.07
N LYS A 3 12.44 -24.95 6.90
CA LYS A 3 12.44 -23.72 7.71
C LYS A 3 11.05 -23.08 7.64
N ARG A 4 10.39 -22.87 8.78
CA ARG A 4 9.06 -22.25 8.86
C ARG A 4 9.25 -20.78 9.22
N PHE A 5 8.65 -19.87 8.45
CA PHE A 5 8.66 -18.45 8.76
C PHE A 5 7.41 -18.11 9.58
N SER A 6 7.58 -17.28 10.61
CA SER A 6 6.46 -16.65 11.32
C SER A 6 5.85 -15.55 10.46
N THR A 7 4.66 -15.05 10.84
CA THR A 7 4.06 -13.87 10.18
C THR A 7 4.99 -12.67 10.23
N LEU A 8 5.58 -12.38 11.39
CA LEU A 8 6.49 -11.24 11.56
C LEU A 8 7.76 -11.41 10.70
N ASP A 9 8.35 -12.60 10.66
CA ASP A 9 9.54 -12.87 9.83
C ASP A 9 9.23 -12.75 8.34
N THR A 10 8.05 -13.23 7.91
CA THR A 10 7.61 -13.17 6.52
C THR A 10 7.33 -11.73 6.10
N THR A 11 6.61 -10.97 6.94
CA THR A 11 6.32 -9.56 6.73
C THR A 11 7.61 -8.74 6.66
N ARG A 12 8.54 -8.92 7.62
CA ARG A 12 9.85 -8.26 7.59
C ARG A 12 10.59 -8.54 6.30
N LEU A 13 10.60 -9.79 5.85
CA LEU A 13 11.27 -10.18 4.61
C LEU A 13 10.61 -9.56 3.37
N LEU A 14 9.29 -9.41 3.37
CA LEU A 14 8.57 -8.69 2.31
C LEU A 14 8.94 -7.20 2.30
N PHE A 15 9.16 -6.58 3.46
CA PHE A 15 9.66 -5.19 3.55
C PHE A 15 11.13 -5.04 3.16
N ASP A 16 11.96 -6.06 3.38
CA ASP A 16 13.35 -6.10 2.91
C ASP A 16 13.41 -6.29 1.37
N HIS A 17 12.37 -6.92 0.78
CA HIS A 17 12.24 -7.18 -0.65
C HIS A 17 10.94 -6.63 -1.26
N PRO A 18 10.65 -5.33 -1.11
CA PRO A 18 9.31 -4.79 -1.31
C PRO A 18 8.92 -4.71 -2.79
N LYS A 19 9.93 -4.71 -3.69
CA LYS A 19 9.73 -4.65 -5.16
C LYS A 19 8.86 -5.78 -5.70
N ILE A 20 8.86 -6.95 -5.05
CA ILE A 20 8.00 -8.08 -5.44
C ILE A 20 6.54 -7.67 -5.30
N LEU A 21 6.14 -7.25 -4.09
CA LEU A 21 4.76 -6.83 -3.83
C LEU A 21 4.40 -5.54 -4.57
N PHE A 22 5.35 -4.63 -4.80
CA PHE A 22 5.07 -3.42 -5.56
C PHE A 22 4.60 -3.72 -6.98
N ARG A 23 5.34 -4.53 -7.73
CA ARG A 23 4.97 -4.89 -9.11
C ARG A 23 3.65 -5.66 -9.17
N LEU A 24 3.41 -6.48 -8.17
CA LEU A 24 2.19 -7.25 -8.02
C LEU A 24 0.97 -6.35 -7.75
N ILE A 25 1.11 -5.35 -6.87
CA ILE A 25 0.07 -4.34 -6.62
C ILE A 25 -0.15 -3.47 -7.88
N GLU A 26 0.90 -3.06 -8.59
CA GLU A 26 0.76 -2.31 -9.86
C GLU A 26 -0.06 -3.08 -10.90
N ARG A 27 0.12 -4.41 -10.98
CA ARG A 27 -0.67 -5.27 -11.86
C ARG A 27 -2.12 -5.38 -11.41
N MET A 28 -2.36 -5.50 -10.10
CA MET A 28 -3.72 -5.49 -9.54
C MET A 28 -4.45 -4.22 -9.91
N ASP A 29 -3.79 -3.07 -9.73
CA ASP A 29 -4.35 -1.75 -10.01
C ASP A 29 -4.61 -1.58 -11.52
N ARG A 30 -3.67 -1.99 -12.38
CA ARG A 30 -3.82 -1.92 -13.84
C ARG A 30 -4.98 -2.76 -14.37
N ASN A 31 -5.25 -3.91 -13.75
CA ASN A 31 -6.30 -4.83 -14.14
C ASN A 31 -7.62 -4.59 -13.37
N GLU A 32 -7.65 -3.61 -12.47
CA GLU A 32 -8.78 -3.32 -11.57
C GLU A 32 -9.26 -4.55 -10.75
N THR A 33 -8.33 -5.45 -10.41
CA THR A 33 -8.61 -6.70 -9.69
C THR A 33 -8.18 -6.65 -8.23
N ARG A 34 -8.87 -7.38 -7.36
CA ARG A 34 -8.52 -7.54 -5.93
C ARG A 34 -7.73 -8.82 -5.62
N TYR A 35 -7.29 -9.55 -6.63
CA TYR A 35 -6.55 -10.79 -6.47
C TYR A 35 -5.30 -10.80 -7.37
N ILE A 36 -4.39 -11.73 -7.07
CA ILE A 36 -3.19 -11.99 -7.87
C ILE A 36 -3.20 -13.45 -8.29
N ARG A 37 -2.83 -13.75 -9.54
CA ARG A 37 -2.65 -15.14 -9.97
C ARG A 37 -1.40 -15.72 -9.30
N GLU A 38 -1.46 -16.95 -8.81
CA GLU A 38 -0.31 -17.62 -8.22
C GLU A 38 0.85 -17.73 -9.22
N SER A 39 0.54 -17.93 -10.50
CA SER A 39 1.51 -17.93 -11.61
C SER A 39 2.30 -16.61 -11.69
N ASP A 40 1.63 -15.48 -11.55
CA ASP A 40 2.24 -14.15 -11.54
C ASP A 40 3.15 -13.95 -10.32
N LEU A 41 2.71 -14.37 -9.14
CA LEU A 41 3.52 -14.32 -7.91
C LEU A 41 4.81 -15.13 -8.09
N VAL A 42 4.69 -16.38 -8.56
CA VAL A 42 5.85 -17.26 -8.77
C VAL A 42 6.80 -16.67 -9.81
N ALA A 43 6.28 -16.16 -10.93
CA ALA A 43 7.09 -15.55 -11.97
C ALA A 43 7.86 -14.33 -11.44
N GLU A 44 7.19 -13.45 -10.68
CA GLU A 44 7.80 -12.23 -10.14
C GLU A 44 8.88 -12.55 -9.09
N VAL A 45 8.61 -13.51 -8.19
CA VAL A 45 9.61 -13.99 -7.21
C VAL A 45 10.81 -14.63 -7.93
N MET A 46 10.56 -15.43 -8.97
CA MET A 46 11.64 -16.05 -9.74
C MET A 46 12.51 -15.01 -10.42
N GLU A 47 11.90 -14.01 -11.07
CA GLU A 47 12.61 -12.92 -11.74
C GLU A 47 13.42 -12.07 -10.76
N TYR A 48 12.78 -11.62 -9.67
CA TYR A 48 13.43 -10.80 -8.65
C TYR A 48 14.63 -11.51 -8.01
N THR A 49 14.49 -12.80 -7.71
CA THR A 49 15.53 -13.57 -7.00
C THR A 49 16.70 -14.01 -7.90
N ARG A 50 16.64 -13.80 -9.23
CA ARG A 50 17.75 -14.13 -10.17
C ARG A 50 19.04 -13.38 -9.84
N ASN A 51 18.92 -12.15 -9.37
CA ASN A 51 20.06 -11.29 -9.06
C ASN A 51 20.51 -11.38 -7.60
N LEU A 52 19.84 -12.19 -6.78
CA LEU A 52 20.21 -12.42 -5.38
C LEU A 52 21.19 -13.59 -5.24
N GLY A 53 22.02 -13.53 -4.21
CA GLY A 53 22.87 -14.63 -3.78
C GLY A 53 22.05 -15.87 -3.40
N LYS A 54 22.63 -17.07 -3.54
CA LYS A 54 21.99 -18.36 -3.20
C LYS A 54 21.24 -18.36 -1.86
N PRO A 55 21.82 -17.91 -0.72
CA PRO A 55 21.13 -17.99 0.56
C PRO A 55 19.88 -17.08 0.62
N ASP A 56 19.96 -15.86 0.10
CA ASP A 56 18.83 -14.93 0.08
C ASP A 56 17.75 -15.36 -0.91
N ARG A 57 18.15 -15.91 -2.06
CA ARG A 57 17.23 -16.47 -3.05
C ARG A 57 16.35 -17.56 -2.46
N GLU A 58 16.94 -18.53 -1.76
CA GLU A 58 16.16 -19.61 -1.12
C GLU A 58 15.28 -19.08 -0.01
N ARG A 59 15.80 -18.14 0.79
CA ARG A 59 15.05 -17.51 1.89
C ARG A 59 13.81 -16.77 1.40
N VAL A 60 13.95 -15.94 0.34
CA VAL A 60 12.84 -15.21 -0.28
C VAL A 60 11.83 -16.16 -0.90
N ARG A 61 12.27 -17.18 -1.64
CA ARG A 61 11.37 -18.16 -2.26
C ARG A 61 10.54 -18.93 -1.25
N LEU A 62 11.13 -19.31 -0.12
CA LEU A 62 10.41 -20.01 0.96
C LEU A 62 9.41 -19.08 1.67
N ALA A 63 9.79 -17.83 1.92
CA ALA A 63 8.94 -16.87 2.62
C ALA A 63 7.75 -16.41 1.75
N VAL A 64 7.96 -16.21 0.46
CA VAL A 64 6.94 -15.71 -0.49
C VAL A 64 6.20 -16.86 -1.21
N ASN A 65 6.37 -18.10 -0.76
CA ASN A 65 5.57 -19.22 -1.23
C ASN A 65 4.10 -19.05 -0.79
N THR A 66 3.16 -19.29 -1.70
CA THR A 66 1.71 -19.29 -1.45
C THR A 66 1.31 -19.99 -0.14
N ASP A 67 1.80 -21.21 0.10
CA ASP A 67 1.46 -21.98 1.31
C ASP A 67 1.97 -21.29 2.58
N ASN A 68 3.13 -20.62 2.49
CA ASN A 68 3.65 -19.84 3.61
C ASN A 68 2.83 -18.57 3.81
N LEU A 69 2.54 -17.82 2.74
CA LEU A 69 1.76 -16.58 2.78
C LEU A 69 0.34 -16.79 3.31
N PHE A 70 -0.30 -17.90 2.94
CA PHE A 70 -1.61 -18.27 3.46
C PHE A 70 -1.54 -18.66 4.93
N ARG A 71 -0.59 -19.51 5.31
CA ARG A 71 -0.40 -19.92 6.71
C ARG A 71 -0.08 -18.74 7.64
N THR A 72 0.63 -17.74 7.17
CA THR A 72 0.97 -16.54 7.97
C THR A 72 -0.16 -15.51 8.02
N GLY A 73 -1.28 -15.75 7.33
CA GLY A 73 -2.42 -14.83 7.28
C GLY A 73 -2.23 -13.62 6.37
N LEU A 74 -1.14 -13.59 5.58
CA LEU A 74 -0.87 -12.50 4.63
C LEU A 74 -1.71 -12.63 3.35
N VAL A 75 -2.02 -13.88 2.97
CA VAL A 75 -3.09 -14.21 2.03
C VAL A 75 -4.26 -14.73 2.85
N ILE A 76 -5.40 -14.07 2.73
CA ILE A 76 -6.61 -14.38 3.50
C ILE A 76 -7.52 -15.37 2.80
N ASP A 77 -7.41 -15.48 1.46
CA ASP A 77 -8.22 -16.41 0.67
C ASP A 77 -7.48 -16.87 -0.60
N ILE A 78 -7.79 -18.08 -1.04
CA ILE A 78 -7.30 -18.68 -2.28
C ILE A 78 -8.49 -19.18 -3.08
N MET A 79 -8.89 -18.41 -4.08
CA MET A 79 -9.94 -18.80 -5.01
C MET A 79 -9.36 -19.68 -6.11
N LYS A 80 -10.04 -20.78 -6.44
CA LYS A 80 -9.72 -21.59 -7.62
C LYS A 80 -10.72 -21.27 -8.71
N ASP A 81 -10.24 -20.76 -9.83
CA ASP A 81 -11.06 -20.48 -11.00
C ASP A 81 -10.34 -20.94 -12.26
N GLU A 82 -11.03 -21.67 -13.12
CA GLU A 82 -10.50 -22.23 -14.38
C GLU A 82 -9.14 -22.97 -14.27
N GLY A 83 -8.87 -23.61 -13.12
CA GLY A 83 -7.62 -24.33 -12.87
C GLY A 83 -6.44 -23.45 -12.42
N GLU A 84 -6.64 -22.14 -12.26
CA GLU A 84 -5.66 -21.19 -11.73
C GLU A 84 -6.01 -20.80 -10.28
N ARG A 85 -4.97 -20.68 -9.43
CA ARG A 85 -5.15 -20.19 -8.06
C ARG A 85 -5.02 -18.67 -8.05
N ARG A 86 -6.01 -18.00 -7.47
CA ARG A 86 -6.06 -16.55 -7.26
C ARG A 86 -5.93 -16.26 -5.78
N LEU A 87 -4.93 -15.46 -5.43
CA LEU A 87 -4.55 -15.12 -4.07
C LEU A 87 -5.16 -13.77 -3.70
N VAL A 88 -5.91 -13.74 -2.61
CA VAL A 88 -6.44 -12.51 -2.02
C VAL A 88 -5.57 -12.15 -0.82
N PHE A 89 -4.82 -11.06 -0.95
CA PHE A 89 -3.97 -10.57 0.13
C PHE A 89 -4.78 -9.81 1.18
N GLN A 90 -4.27 -9.78 2.40
CA GLN A 90 -4.85 -8.97 3.46
C GLN A 90 -4.76 -7.47 3.11
N ASP A 91 -5.87 -6.74 3.22
CA ASP A 91 -5.91 -5.31 2.89
C ASP A 91 -4.90 -4.48 3.69
N SER A 92 -4.68 -4.81 4.96
CA SER A 92 -3.69 -4.14 5.80
C SER A 92 -2.28 -4.24 5.23
N LEU A 93 -1.88 -5.39 4.67
CA LEU A 93 -0.58 -5.57 4.03
C LEU A 93 -0.49 -4.71 2.75
N ILE A 94 -1.52 -4.73 1.92
CA ILE A 94 -1.56 -3.93 0.68
C ILE A 94 -1.46 -2.44 0.99
N ASN A 95 -2.21 -1.96 1.98
CA ASN A 95 -2.18 -0.56 2.41
C ASN A 95 -0.81 -0.17 3.00
N LEU A 96 -0.17 -1.05 3.77
CA LEU A 96 1.20 -0.85 4.25
C LEU A 96 2.21 -0.76 3.09
N MET A 97 2.11 -1.62 2.09
CA MET A 97 2.99 -1.59 0.93
C MET A 97 2.78 -0.33 0.08
N ARG A 98 1.53 0.10 -0.11
CA ARG A 98 1.20 1.38 -0.78
C ARG A 98 1.77 2.58 -0.02
N ALA A 99 1.73 2.54 1.31
CA ALA A 99 2.34 3.56 2.16
C ALA A 99 3.87 3.61 2.00
N CYS A 100 4.52 2.50 1.65
CA CYS A 100 5.97 2.44 1.46
C CYS A 100 6.45 2.85 0.05
N ASN A 101 5.55 3.10 -0.91
CA ASN A 101 5.93 3.50 -2.27
C ASN A 101 4.99 4.56 -2.86
N ALA A 102 5.53 5.75 -3.09
CA ALA A 102 4.81 6.86 -3.70
C ALA A 102 4.24 6.55 -5.11
N SER A 103 4.78 5.56 -5.85
CA SER A 103 4.25 5.14 -7.16
C SER A 103 3.03 4.23 -7.07
N LEU A 104 2.78 3.62 -5.90
CA LEU A 104 1.60 2.78 -5.61
C LEU A 104 0.48 3.54 -4.91
N TYR A 105 0.68 4.83 -4.76
CA TYR A 105 -0.21 5.70 -4.03
C TYR A 105 -1.52 5.87 -4.79
N GLN A 106 -2.63 5.65 -4.10
CA GLN A 106 -3.93 6.10 -4.54
C GLN A 106 -4.24 7.43 -3.86
N GLU A 107 -4.64 8.42 -4.65
CA GLU A 107 -4.93 9.78 -4.18
C GLU A 107 -5.90 9.80 -2.99
N LEU A 108 -5.57 10.59 -1.96
CA LEU A 108 -6.52 10.91 -0.88
C LEU A 108 -7.51 11.93 -1.42
N THR A 109 -8.51 11.44 -2.14
CA THR A 109 -9.61 12.28 -2.61
C THR A 109 -10.45 12.78 -1.43
N ASP A 110 -11.16 13.89 -1.64
CA ASP A 110 -12.09 14.46 -0.66
C ASP A 110 -13.14 13.43 -0.20
N ALA A 111 -13.59 12.54 -1.11
CA ALA A 111 -14.47 11.43 -0.77
C ALA A 111 -13.82 10.40 0.17
N ARG A 112 -12.54 10.05 -0.02
CA ARG A 112 -11.80 9.14 0.85
C ARG A 112 -11.50 9.75 2.21
N LEU A 113 -11.11 11.03 2.23
CA LEU A 113 -10.94 11.78 3.47
C LEU A 113 -12.23 11.81 4.28
N ARG A 114 -13.37 12.12 3.64
CA ARG A 114 -14.69 12.05 4.28
C ARG A 114 -14.99 10.67 4.86
N GLY A 115 -14.66 9.60 4.14
CA GLY A 115 -14.80 8.23 4.64
C GLY A 115 -14.05 7.99 5.95
N HIS A 116 -12.77 8.37 6.01
CA HIS A 116 -11.96 8.25 7.23
C HIS A 116 -12.49 9.11 8.39
N LEU A 117 -12.98 10.31 8.09
CA LEU A 117 -13.56 11.20 9.10
C LEU A 117 -14.88 10.66 9.67
N VAL A 118 -15.71 9.99 8.87
CA VAL A 118 -16.92 9.31 9.35
C VAL A 118 -16.56 8.20 10.33
N THR A 119 -15.60 7.34 9.97
CA THR A 119 -15.14 6.26 10.87
C THR A 119 -14.59 6.80 12.18
N LEU A 120 -13.79 7.88 12.15
CA LEU A 120 -13.29 8.54 13.36
C LEU A 120 -14.42 9.12 14.21
N ARG A 121 -15.45 9.70 13.57
CA ARG A 121 -16.62 10.22 14.27
C ARG A 121 -17.39 9.09 14.97
N ASP A 122 -17.52 7.94 14.33
CA ASP A 122 -18.20 6.78 14.91
C ASP A 122 -17.44 6.21 16.13
N VAL A 123 -16.11 6.11 16.04
CA VAL A 123 -15.27 5.70 17.17
C VAL A 123 -15.36 6.70 18.33
N ARG A 124 -15.33 8.01 18.04
CA ARG A 124 -15.54 9.06 19.05
C ARG A 124 -16.90 8.91 19.73
N ASN A 125 -17.99 8.75 18.98
CA ASN A 125 -19.33 8.61 19.55
C ASN A 125 -19.44 7.40 20.48
N ARG A 126 -18.77 6.29 20.13
CA ARG A 126 -18.71 5.08 20.98
C ARG A 126 -17.89 5.31 22.26
N LEU A 127 -16.78 6.03 22.15
CA LEU A 127 -15.96 6.42 23.31
C LEU A 127 -16.73 7.30 24.29
N GLU A 128 -17.55 8.24 23.81
CA GLU A 128 -18.36 9.11 24.67
C GLU A 128 -19.33 8.36 25.58
N THR A 129 -19.75 7.16 25.17
CA THR A 129 -20.63 6.28 25.95
C THR A 129 -19.88 5.21 26.75
N SER A 130 -18.54 5.20 26.71
CA SER A 130 -17.73 4.16 27.35
C SER A 130 -17.46 4.43 28.84
N SER A 131 -17.06 3.40 29.58
CA SER A 131 -16.79 3.48 31.02
C SER A 131 -15.43 4.12 31.36
N PHE A 132 -14.59 4.42 30.37
CA PHE A 132 -13.23 4.97 30.51
C PHE A 132 -12.37 4.25 31.56
N SER A 133 -12.47 2.92 31.62
CA SER A 133 -11.74 2.08 32.57
C SER A 133 -10.76 1.17 31.85
N GLU A 134 -9.48 1.17 32.26
CA GLU A 134 -8.46 0.24 31.73
C GLU A 134 -8.75 -1.24 32.07
N ALA A 135 -9.69 -1.51 33.00
CA ALA A 135 -10.17 -2.85 33.29
C ALA A 135 -11.34 -3.28 32.37
N ASP A 136 -11.88 -2.35 31.58
CA ASP A 136 -12.95 -2.60 30.62
C ASP A 136 -12.35 -2.91 29.24
N SER A 137 -12.52 -4.15 28.80
CA SER A 137 -12.01 -4.65 27.52
C SER A 137 -12.53 -3.81 26.35
N ASP A 138 -13.80 -3.40 26.39
CA ASP A 138 -14.44 -2.66 25.30
C ASP A 138 -13.82 -1.27 25.16
N TYR A 139 -13.49 -0.62 26.28
CA TYR A 139 -12.77 0.66 26.28
C TYR A 139 -11.35 0.53 25.74
N THR A 140 -10.60 -0.50 26.16
CA THR A 140 -9.22 -0.71 25.69
C THR A 140 -9.17 -1.00 24.18
N GLU A 141 -10.12 -1.78 23.66
CA GLU A 141 -10.25 -2.07 22.22
C GLU A 141 -10.64 -0.81 21.43
N LEU A 142 -11.58 -0.01 21.93
CA LEU A 142 -11.96 1.27 21.32
C LEU A 142 -10.80 2.26 21.26
N ARG A 143 -9.98 2.32 22.31
CA ARG A 143 -8.78 3.15 22.36
C ARG A 143 -7.74 2.70 21.34
N ASP A 144 -7.54 1.40 21.21
CA ASP A 144 -6.57 0.83 20.28
C ASP A 144 -7.03 1.01 18.82
N ASP A 145 -8.31 0.82 18.50
CA ASP A 145 -8.90 1.14 17.19
C ASP A 145 -8.77 2.65 16.89
N LEU A 146 -9.06 3.54 17.85
CA LEU A 146 -8.86 4.98 17.66
C LEU A 146 -7.40 5.29 17.29
N ASN A 147 -6.44 4.76 18.03
CA ASN A 147 -5.01 4.96 17.78
C ASN A 147 -4.59 4.45 16.41
N GLU A 148 -5.11 3.29 15.99
CA GLU A 148 -4.87 2.73 14.65
C GLU A 148 -5.42 3.66 13.56
N ARG A 149 -6.69 4.08 13.66
CA ARG A 149 -7.34 4.97 12.68
C ARG A 149 -6.65 6.32 12.55
N VAL A 150 -6.27 6.92 13.68
CA VAL A 150 -5.53 8.20 13.70
C VAL A 150 -4.15 8.02 13.05
N SER A 151 -3.44 6.94 13.38
CA SER A 151 -2.12 6.66 12.80
C SER A 151 -2.19 6.46 11.27
N GLN A 152 -3.22 5.75 10.80
CA GLN A 152 -3.50 5.59 9.37
C GLN A 152 -3.76 6.94 8.69
N LEU A 153 -4.61 7.79 9.27
CA LEU A 153 -4.92 9.10 8.72
C LEU A 153 -3.69 10.03 8.68
N ILE A 154 -2.87 10.03 9.74
CA ILE A 154 -1.61 10.78 9.80
C ILE A 154 -0.65 10.29 8.70
N GLY A 155 -0.56 8.98 8.50
CA GLY A 155 0.26 8.39 7.43
C GLY A 155 -0.18 8.88 6.05
N LEU A 156 -1.49 8.84 5.78
CA LEU A 156 -2.08 9.32 4.52
C LEU A 156 -1.83 10.82 4.30
N LEU A 157 -2.02 11.65 5.34
CA LEU A 157 -1.79 13.09 5.27
C LEU A 157 -0.31 13.42 5.03
N ARG A 158 0.61 12.79 5.75
CA ARG A 158 2.06 13.00 5.56
C ARG A 158 2.50 12.65 4.15
N GLN A 159 1.99 11.55 3.60
CA GLN A 159 2.28 11.13 2.23
C GLN A 159 1.68 12.09 1.20
N ASN A 160 0.48 12.60 1.43
CA ASN A 160 -0.15 13.58 0.55
C ASN A 160 0.62 14.92 0.55
N VAL A 161 1.10 15.37 1.72
CA VAL A 161 1.99 16.54 1.85
C VAL A 161 3.31 16.33 1.12
N LEU A 162 3.96 15.17 1.30
CA LEU A 162 5.23 14.87 0.63
C LEU A 162 5.07 14.83 -0.89
N ARG A 163 3.92 14.35 -1.38
CA ARG A 163 3.58 14.37 -2.80
C ARG A 163 3.35 15.80 -3.31
N MET A 164 2.59 16.63 -2.58
CA MET A 164 2.45 18.05 -2.93
C MET A 164 3.80 18.78 -2.98
N GLN A 165 4.72 18.47 -2.06
CA GLN A 165 6.08 19.02 -2.07
C GLN A 165 6.90 18.53 -3.27
N THR A 166 6.77 17.25 -3.63
CA THR A 166 7.46 16.67 -4.79
C THR A 166 6.91 17.22 -6.11
N ILE A 167 5.58 17.30 -6.25
CA ILE A 167 4.92 17.95 -7.39
C ILE A 167 5.33 19.42 -7.46
N SER A 168 5.36 20.14 -6.35
CA SER A 168 5.80 21.54 -6.32
C SER A 168 7.27 21.69 -6.75
N ALA A 169 8.15 20.78 -6.35
CA ALA A 169 9.55 20.77 -6.76
C ALA A 169 9.71 20.46 -8.26
N GLN A 170 8.99 19.46 -8.76
CA GLN A 170 8.95 19.11 -10.19
C GLN A 170 8.40 20.26 -11.03
N LEU A 171 7.32 20.91 -10.57
CA LEU A 171 6.75 22.10 -11.20
C LEU A 171 7.73 23.27 -11.22
N ALA A 172 8.49 23.48 -10.14
CA ALA A 172 9.51 24.53 -10.07
C ALA A 172 10.67 24.26 -11.04
N GLU A 173 11.16 23.02 -11.11
CA GLU A 173 12.21 22.59 -12.03
C GLU A 173 11.75 22.70 -13.50
N MET A 174 10.56 22.20 -13.81
CA MET A 174 9.96 22.26 -15.15
C MET A 174 9.62 23.70 -15.59
N SER A 175 9.22 24.57 -14.66
CA SER A 175 9.01 26.00 -14.92
C SER A 175 10.33 26.72 -15.22
N GLY A 176 11.40 26.37 -14.50
CA GLY A 176 12.76 26.84 -14.77
C GLY A 176 13.22 26.52 -16.20
N ASP A 177 12.95 25.30 -16.67
CA ASP A 177 13.28 24.85 -18.02
C ASP A 177 12.34 25.43 -19.10
N ALA A 178 11.05 25.60 -18.81
CA ALA A 178 10.08 26.18 -19.74
C ALA A 178 10.31 27.69 -19.95
N SER A 179 10.82 28.42 -18.94
CA SER A 179 11.19 29.85 -19.08
C SER A 179 12.28 30.10 -20.14
N ARG A 180 13.04 29.06 -20.50
CA ARG A 180 14.14 29.13 -21.46
C ARG A 180 13.73 28.84 -22.91
N VAL A 181 12.51 28.33 -23.16
CA VAL A 181 12.03 27.95 -24.50
C VAL A 181 10.53 28.25 -24.66
N PRO A 182 10.13 29.29 -25.42
CA PRO A 182 8.74 29.77 -25.51
C PRO A 182 7.71 28.74 -26.00
N ASP A 183 8.09 27.88 -26.96
CA ASP A 183 7.16 26.88 -27.52
C ASP A 183 6.83 25.74 -26.53
N LYS A 184 7.71 25.48 -25.55
CA LYS A 184 7.47 24.50 -24.48
C LYS A 184 6.52 25.04 -23.40
N TYR A 185 6.35 26.37 -23.31
CA TYR A 185 5.53 27.02 -22.28
C TYR A 185 4.03 26.81 -22.48
N LEU A 186 3.55 26.74 -23.73
CA LEU A 186 2.13 26.50 -24.05
C LEU A 186 1.72 25.06 -23.73
N ALA A 187 2.52 24.07 -24.16
CA ALA A 187 2.33 22.67 -23.80
C ALA A 187 2.44 22.43 -22.28
N PHE A 188 3.35 23.17 -21.62
CA PHE A 188 3.51 23.19 -20.16
C PHE A 188 2.25 23.67 -19.44
N ARG A 189 1.65 24.79 -19.87
CA ARG A 189 0.40 25.31 -19.27
C ARG A 189 -0.72 24.28 -19.35
N GLN A 190 -0.83 23.59 -20.48
CA GLN A 190 -1.91 22.62 -20.72
C GLN A 190 -1.76 21.38 -19.84
N ASN A 191 -0.55 20.82 -19.75
CA ASN A 191 -0.24 19.66 -18.90
C ASN A 191 -0.38 19.99 -17.39
N LEU A 192 0.04 21.19 -16.99
CA LEU A 192 -0.06 21.68 -15.62
C LEU A 192 -1.52 21.90 -15.20
N PHE A 193 -2.36 22.42 -16.11
CA PHE A 193 -3.80 22.51 -15.87
C PHE A 193 -4.45 21.13 -15.77
N GLU A 194 -4.09 20.17 -16.62
CA GLU A 194 -4.61 18.79 -16.53
C GLU A 194 -4.24 18.13 -15.19
N GLN A 195 -3.00 18.27 -14.73
CA GLN A 195 -2.56 17.71 -13.45
C GLN A 195 -3.22 18.39 -12.23
N ILE A 196 -3.43 19.71 -12.28
CA ILE A 196 -4.15 20.45 -11.22
C ILE A 196 -5.63 20.06 -11.21
N VAL A 197 -6.25 19.86 -12.37
CA VAL A 197 -7.65 19.43 -12.48
C VAL A 197 -7.85 18.01 -11.94
N THR A 198 -6.85 17.13 -12.02
CA THR A 198 -6.92 15.82 -11.38
C THR A 198 -6.70 15.84 -9.86
N LEU A 199 -6.15 16.93 -9.31
CA LEU A 199 -5.91 17.10 -7.86
C LEU A 199 -7.14 17.64 -7.09
N TYR A 200 -8.19 18.10 -7.78
CA TYR A 200 -9.44 18.62 -7.21
C TYR A 200 -10.64 17.79 -7.68
#